data_AF-A0A977IDE6-F1
#
_entry.id   AF-A0A977IDE6-F1
#
_cell.length_a   1.000
_cell.length_b   1.000
_cell.length_c   1.000
_cell.angle_alpha   90.00
_cell.angle_beta   90.00
_cell.angle_gamma   90.00
#
_symmetry.space_group_name_H-M   'P 1'
#
loop_
_entity.id
_entity.type
_entity.pdbx_description
1 polymer ?
#
loop_
_entity_poly.entity_id
_entity_poly.type
_entity_poly.pdbx_seq_one_letter_code
_entity_poly.pdbx_strand_id
1 'polypeptide(L)'
;MLFRKDSTLRERATVALASLQRNACAMGTLRSRIESRADFILKSQGHSDEYQELARVLELVKNGELILSELSGKMEAARFLEEFVLIINGAAESVSAIKGDVEHLVPLAESALAEMHDAISKISGGLYTPDPGPAQIDMQNSILAEATAAAVAQAPPVLHEQRAAVEPKAADASIEAKAEAELA
;
A
#
# COMPACT_ATOMS: atom_id res chain seq x y z
N MET A 1 3.42 -34.91 -12.81
CA MET A 1 4.21 -33.79 -13.36
C MET A 1 5.32 -33.48 -12.38
N LEU A 2 6.57 -33.73 -12.77
CA LEU A 2 7.76 -33.40 -11.97
C LEU A 2 8.11 -31.93 -12.24
N PHE A 3 8.26 -31.13 -11.18
CA PHE A 3 8.61 -29.71 -11.27
C PHE A 3 9.94 -29.55 -12.03
N ARG A 4 9.99 -28.63 -13.00
CA ARG A 4 11.26 -28.24 -13.64
C ARG A 4 12.13 -27.57 -12.58
N LYS A 5 13.42 -27.92 -12.59
CA LYS A 5 14.40 -27.45 -11.58
C LYS A 5 14.55 -25.92 -11.56
N ASP A 6 14.22 -25.26 -12.67
CA ASP A 6 14.38 -23.81 -12.87
C ASP A 6 13.05 -23.01 -12.83
N SER A 7 11.95 -23.60 -12.38
CA SER A 7 10.65 -22.89 -12.33
C SER A 7 10.59 -21.91 -11.15
N THR A 8 10.03 -20.71 -11.37
CA THR A 8 9.76 -19.72 -10.30
C THR A 8 8.71 -20.24 -9.31
N LEU A 9 8.68 -19.70 -8.09
CA LEU A 9 7.63 -20.02 -7.10
C LEU A 9 6.25 -19.72 -7.68
N ARG A 10 6.11 -18.60 -8.39
CA ARG A 10 4.86 -18.22 -9.07
C ARG A 10 4.37 -19.28 -10.05
N GLU A 11 5.25 -19.81 -10.89
CA GLU A 11 4.92 -20.88 -11.84
C GLU A 11 4.49 -22.16 -11.12
N ARG A 12 5.26 -22.57 -10.10
CA ARG A 12 4.93 -23.76 -9.30
C ARG A 12 3.59 -23.61 -8.59
N ALA A 13 3.35 -22.45 -7.99
CA ALA A 13 2.10 -22.13 -7.29
C ALA A 13 0.92 -22.11 -8.27
N THR A 14 1.10 -21.56 -9.48
CA THR A 14 0.05 -21.53 -10.51
C THR A 14 -0.34 -22.95 -10.96
N VAL A 15 0.64 -23.81 -11.21
CA VAL A 15 0.37 -25.22 -11.59
C VAL A 15 -0.29 -25.98 -10.45
N ALA A 16 0.21 -25.82 -9.22
CA ALA A 16 -0.38 -26.45 -8.04
C ALA A 16 -1.83 -25.98 -7.80
N LEU A 17 -2.09 -24.67 -7.92
CA LEU A 17 -3.42 -24.08 -7.78
C LEU A 17 -4.41 -24.68 -8.78
N ALA A 18 -4.04 -24.76 -10.06
CA ALA A 18 -4.88 -25.36 -11.09
C ALA A 18 -5.20 -26.85 -10.80
N SER A 19 -4.23 -27.59 -10.25
CA SER A 19 -4.45 -28.97 -9.82
C SER A 19 -5.38 -29.07 -8.61
N LEU A 20 -5.20 -28.20 -7.61
CA LEU A 20 -6.02 -28.17 -6.41
C LEU A 20 -7.47 -27.81 -6.73
N GLN A 21 -7.69 -26.80 -7.57
CA GLN A 21 -9.03 -26.39 -8.02
C GLN A 21 -9.73 -27.51 -8.78
N ARG A 22 -9.02 -28.20 -9.68
CA ARG A 22 -9.58 -29.37 -10.40
C ARG A 22 -9.98 -30.47 -9.41
N ASN A 23 -9.13 -30.77 -8.43
CA ASN A 23 -9.40 -31.81 -7.45
C ASN A 23 -10.56 -31.43 -6.51
N ALA A 24 -10.66 -30.17 -6.09
CA ALA A 24 -11.77 -29.67 -5.29
C ALA A 24 -13.10 -29.80 -6.05
N CYS A 25 -13.12 -29.44 -7.34
CA CYS A 25 -14.29 -29.62 -8.20
C CYS A 25 -14.70 -31.09 -8.35
N ALA A 26 -13.71 -31.99 -8.54
CA ALA A 26 -13.97 -33.43 -8.60
C ALA A 26 -14.54 -33.96 -7.27
N MET A 27 -14.04 -33.49 -6.13
CA MET A 27 -14.56 -33.83 -4.80
C MET A 27 -15.99 -33.32 -4.60
N GLY A 28 -16.29 -32.09 -5.01
CA GLY A 28 -17.66 -31.57 -4.96
C GLY A 28 -18.63 -32.39 -5.81
N THR A 29 -18.21 -32.83 -7.01
CA THR A 29 -19.01 -33.72 -7.85
C THR A 29 -19.22 -35.09 -7.19
N LEU A 30 -18.18 -35.66 -6.59
CA LEU A 30 -18.25 -36.93 -5.85
C LEU A 30 -19.20 -36.80 -4.65
N ARG A 31 -19.10 -35.71 -3.89
CA ARG A 31 -19.96 -35.40 -2.75
C ARG A 31 -21.42 -35.41 -3.18
N SER A 32 -21.79 -34.67 -4.22
CA SER A 32 -23.18 -34.61 -4.70
C SER A 32 -23.73 -35.98 -5.12
N ARG A 33 -22.90 -36.81 -5.77
CA ARG A 33 -23.31 -38.18 -6.14
C ARG A 33 -23.52 -39.08 -4.93
N ILE A 34 -22.65 -38.98 -3.93
CA ILE A 34 -22.75 -39.73 -2.67
C ILE A 34 -23.98 -39.26 -1.88
N GLU A 35 -24.21 -37.95 -1.78
CA GLU A 35 -25.39 -37.38 -1.11
C GLU A 35 -26.70 -37.89 -1.75
N SER A 36 -26.79 -37.85 -3.07
CA SER A 36 -27.94 -38.38 -3.80
C SER A 36 -28.15 -39.88 -3.55
N ARG A 37 -27.07 -40.67 -3.53
CA ARG A 37 -27.14 -42.11 -3.26
C ARG A 37 -27.53 -42.40 -1.81
N ALA A 38 -27.00 -41.63 -0.85
CA ALA A 38 -27.33 -41.77 0.56
C ALA A 38 -28.81 -41.44 0.81
N ASP A 39 -29.33 -40.38 0.19
CA ASP A 39 -30.76 -40.02 0.27
C ASP A 39 -31.66 -41.12 -0.32
N PHE A 40 -31.27 -41.73 -1.43
CA PHE A 40 -31.98 -42.86 -2.01
C PHE A 40 -32.02 -44.09 -1.09
N ILE A 41 -30.87 -44.46 -0.49
CA ILE A 41 -30.81 -45.60 0.44
C ILE A 41 -31.63 -45.31 1.69
N LEU A 42 -31.51 -44.09 2.25
CA LEU A 42 -32.26 -43.69 3.43
C LEU A 42 -33.78 -43.79 3.21
N LYS A 43 -34.26 -43.37 2.03
CA LYS A 43 -35.69 -43.45 1.67
C LYS A 43 -36.17 -44.87 1.39
N SER A 44 -35.32 -45.76 0.89
CA SER A 44 -35.71 -47.11 0.47
C SER A 44 -35.51 -48.18 1.54
N GLN A 45 -34.47 -48.04 2.36
CA GLN A 45 -34.03 -49.06 3.33
C GLN A 45 -33.83 -48.50 4.74
N GLY A 46 -33.99 -47.19 4.95
CA GLY A 46 -33.76 -46.55 6.24
C GLY A 46 -32.28 -46.51 6.62
N HIS A 47 -32.00 -46.60 7.92
CA HIS A 47 -30.63 -46.59 8.46
C HIS A 47 -29.97 -47.97 8.38
N SER A 48 -29.78 -48.48 7.17
CA SER A 48 -29.04 -49.72 6.92
C SER A 48 -27.53 -49.55 7.15
N ASP A 49 -26.81 -50.66 7.29
CA ASP A 49 -25.34 -50.65 7.40
C ASP A 49 -24.71 -49.97 6.16
N GLU A 50 -25.26 -50.22 4.97
CA GLU A 50 -24.84 -49.56 3.72
C GLU A 50 -24.98 -48.03 3.80
N TYR A 51 -26.06 -47.53 4.39
CA TYR A 51 -26.25 -46.09 4.61
C TYR A 51 -25.20 -45.54 5.57
N GLN A 52 -24.91 -46.24 6.67
CA GLN A 52 -23.92 -45.80 7.66
C GLN A 52 -22.51 -45.75 7.07
N GLU A 53 -22.11 -46.74 6.28
CA GLU A 53 -20.83 -46.74 5.58
C GLU A 53 -20.75 -45.59 4.58
N LEU A 54 -21.81 -45.38 3.79
CA LEU A 54 -21.85 -44.29 2.81
C LEU A 54 -21.83 -42.91 3.48
N ALA A 55 -22.47 -42.76 4.63
CA ALA A 55 -22.42 -41.53 5.43
C ALA A 55 -20.99 -41.26 5.94
N ARG A 56 -20.25 -42.30 6.35
CA ARG A 56 -18.84 -42.17 6.75
C ARG A 56 -17.97 -41.73 5.56
N VAL A 57 -18.15 -42.34 4.39
CA VAL A 57 -17.44 -41.93 3.16
C VAL A 57 -17.80 -40.49 2.76
N LEU A 58 -19.06 -40.10 2.89
CA LEU A 58 -19.50 -38.74 2.62
C LEU A 58 -18.77 -37.71 3.50
N GLU A 59 -18.59 -38.02 4.78
CA GLU A 59 -17.84 -37.16 5.72
C GLU A 59 -16.36 -37.02 5.30
N LEU A 60 -15.71 -38.12 4.92
CA LEU A 60 -14.35 -38.11 4.36
C LEU A 60 -14.24 -37.22 3.12
N VAL A 61 -15.20 -37.31 2.19
CA VAL A 61 -15.22 -36.49 0.98
C VAL A 61 -15.43 -35.01 1.31
N LYS A 62 -16.34 -34.69 2.24
CA LYS A 62 -16.57 -33.31 2.71
C LYS A 62 -15.31 -32.71 3.34
N ASN A 63 -14.63 -33.47 4.19
CA ASN A 63 -13.37 -33.04 4.81
C ASN A 63 -12.28 -32.85 3.74
N GLY A 64 -12.20 -33.75 2.76
CA GLY A 64 -11.27 -33.62 1.63
C GLY A 64 -11.54 -32.37 0.78
N GLU A 65 -12.81 -32.07 0.46
CA GLU A 65 -13.21 -30.87 -0.27
C GLU A 65 -12.81 -29.59 0.49
N LEU A 66 -13.06 -29.56 1.80
CA LEU A 66 -12.68 -28.42 2.66
C LEU A 66 -11.17 -28.18 2.65
N ILE A 67 -10.37 -29.23 2.86
CA ILE A 67 -8.90 -29.13 2.87
C ILE A 67 -8.39 -28.61 1.53
N LEU A 68 -8.89 -29.14 0.42
CA LEU A 68 -8.47 -28.71 -0.92
C LEU A 68 -8.84 -27.26 -1.19
N SER A 69 -10.01 -26.81 -0.72
CA SER A 69 -10.44 -25.41 -0.80
C SER A 69 -9.50 -24.50 -0.01
N GLU A 70 -9.20 -24.82 1.24
CA GLU A 70 -8.27 -24.06 2.08
C GLU A 70 -6.85 -24.00 1.48
N LEU A 71 -6.35 -25.15 0.98
CA LEU A 71 -5.04 -25.23 0.35
C LEU A 71 -4.99 -24.38 -0.93
N SER A 72 -6.08 -24.31 -1.69
CA SER A 72 -6.15 -23.50 -2.90
C SER A 72 -6.03 -22.01 -2.58
N GLY A 73 -6.70 -21.51 -1.53
CA GLY A 73 -6.55 -20.12 -1.08
C GLY A 73 -5.13 -19.79 -0.63
N LYS A 74 -4.48 -20.71 0.11
CA LYS A 74 -3.07 -20.54 0.51
C LYS A 74 -2.13 -20.52 -0.70
N MET A 75 -2.39 -21.37 -1.70
CA MET A 75 -1.58 -21.44 -2.92
C MET A 75 -1.75 -20.19 -3.79
N GLU A 76 -2.94 -19.59 -3.80
CA GLU A 76 -3.20 -18.33 -4.47
C GLU A 76 -2.39 -17.18 -3.84
N ALA A 77 -2.31 -17.11 -2.51
CA ALA A 77 -1.43 -16.17 -1.82
C ALA A 77 0.06 -16.42 -2.13
N ALA A 78 0.49 -17.68 -2.16
CA ALA A 78 1.87 -18.06 -2.46
C ALA A 78 2.33 -17.61 -3.86
N ARG A 79 1.40 -17.43 -4.81
CA ARG A 79 1.70 -16.92 -6.16
C ARG A 79 2.29 -15.51 -6.15
N PHE A 80 1.92 -14.69 -5.17
CA PHE A 80 2.34 -13.30 -5.05
C PHE A 80 3.55 -13.10 -4.11
N LEU A 81 3.96 -14.15 -3.40
CA LEU A 81 5.00 -14.03 -2.38
C LEU A 81 6.34 -13.54 -2.94
N GLU A 82 6.74 -14.01 -4.12
CA GLU A 82 7.97 -13.55 -4.78
C GLU A 82 7.94 -12.04 -5.09
N GLU A 83 6.81 -11.53 -5.60
CA GLU A 83 6.65 -10.11 -5.90
C GLU A 83 6.65 -9.28 -4.62
N PHE A 84 6.02 -9.78 -3.56
CA PHE A 84 6.00 -9.13 -2.26
C PHE A 84 7.41 -8.99 -1.67
N VAL A 85 8.20 -10.06 -1.73
CA VAL A 85 9.60 -10.05 -1.26
C VAL A 85 10.44 -9.04 -2.07
N LEU A 86 10.26 -9.00 -3.39
CA LEU A 86 10.97 -8.04 -4.25
C LEU A 86 10.65 -6.59 -3.86
N ILE A 87 9.38 -6.27 -3.64
CA ILE A 87 8.92 -4.94 -3.23
C ILE A 87 9.53 -4.55 -1.88
N ILE A 88 9.50 -5.46 -0.90
CA ILE A 88 10.06 -5.20 0.44
C ILE A 88 11.57 -4.95 0.37
N ASN A 89 12.30 -5.73 -0.44
CA ASN A 89 13.73 -5.53 -0.62
C ASN A 89 14.03 -4.15 -1.24
N GLY A 90 13.30 -3.76 -2.29
CA GLY A 90 13.44 -2.43 -2.90
C GLY A 90 13.10 -1.29 -1.95
N ALA A 91 12.08 -1.46 -1.10
CA ALA A 91 11.74 -0.51 -0.05
C ALA A 91 12.86 -0.39 1.00
N ALA A 92 13.44 -1.51 1.42
CA ALA A 92 14.56 -1.53 2.36
C ALA A 92 15.80 -0.83 1.79
N GLU A 93 16.14 -1.07 0.52
CA GLU A 93 17.23 -0.38 -0.18
C GLU A 93 16.99 1.13 -0.26
N SER A 94 15.76 1.54 -0.57
CA SER A 94 15.38 2.95 -0.65
C SER A 94 15.48 3.67 0.70
N VAL A 95 15.00 3.02 1.77
CA VAL A 95 15.12 3.54 3.14
C VAL A 95 16.58 3.66 3.55
N SER A 96 17.42 2.68 3.20
CA SER A 96 18.86 2.73 3.47
C SER A 96 19.54 3.89 2.74
N ALA A 97 19.15 4.17 1.50
CA ALA A 97 19.70 5.29 0.73
C ALA A 97 19.32 6.64 1.36
N ILE A 98 18.04 6.84 1.68
CA ILE A 98 17.58 8.07 2.36
C ILE A 98 18.28 8.25 3.70
N LYS A 99 18.45 7.18 4.47
CA LYS A 99 19.18 7.24 5.73
C LYS A 99 20.62 7.73 5.51
N GLY A 100 21.32 7.19 4.51
CA GLY A 100 22.67 7.64 4.16
C GLY A 100 22.72 9.11 3.76
N ASP A 101 21.76 9.56 2.94
CA ASP A 101 21.65 10.96 2.53
C ASP A 101 21.40 11.88 3.74
N VAL A 102 20.51 11.51 4.65
CA VAL A 102 20.23 12.28 5.87
C VAL A 102 21.46 12.34 6.78
N GLU A 103 22.13 11.20 7.00
CA GLU A 103 23.35 11.12 7.83
C GLU A 103 24.49 11.98 7.26
N HIS A 104 24.54 12.17 5.94
CA HIS A 104 25.58 12.99 5.30
C HIS A 104 25.19 14.47 5.16
N LEU A 105 23.98 14.76 4.70
CA LEU A 105 23.53 16.10 4.34
C LEU A 105 23.14 16.93 5.56
N VAL A 106 22.56 16.33 6.61
CA VAL A 106 22.16 17.08 7.81
C VAL A 106 23.36 17.72 8.51
N PRO A 107 24.46 16.99 8.82
CA PRO A 107 25.64 17.61 9.43
C PRO A 107 26.29 18.68 8.53
N LEU A 108 26.26 18.46 7.22
CA LEU A 108 26.79 19.43 6.26
C LEU A 108 25.97 20.73 6.28
N ALA A 109 24.64 20.61 6.27
CA ALA A 109 23.74 21.74 6.36
C ALA A 109 23.86 22.48 7.71
N GLU A 110 23.98 21.75 8.82
CA GLU A 110 24.22 22.32 10.15
C GLU A 110 25.54 23.08 10.21
N SER A 111 26.62 22.52 9.64
CA SER A 111 27.92 23.19 9.56
C SER A 111 27.86 24.47 8.72
N ALA A 112 27.23 24.42 7.54
CA ALA A 112 27.06 25.59 6.69
C ALA A 112 26.23 26.68 7.38
N LEU A 113 25.18 26.30 8.11
CA LEU A 113 24.35 27.23 8.87
C LEU A 113 25.13 27.88 10.03
N ALA A 114 25.98 27.11 10.72
CA ALA A 114 26.86 27.63 11.76
C ALA A 114 27.90 28.62 11.21
N GLU A 115 28.50 28.33 10.05
CA GLU A 115 29.43 29.23 9.36
C GLU A 115 28.75 30.53 8.94
N MET A 116 27.54 30.44 8.35
CA MET A 116 26.74 31.62 8.01
C MET A 116 26.45 32.47 9.25
N HIS A 117 26.05 31.84 10.35
CA HIS A 117 25.77 32.53 11.60
C HIS A 117 27.01 33.24 12.17
N ASP A 118 28.18 32.59 12.14
CA ASP A 118 29.45 33.19 12.58
C ASP A 118 29.85 34.38 11.69
N ALA A 119 29.71 34.26 10.37
CA ALA A 119 29.98 35.34 9.43
C ALA A 119 29.07 36.56 9.67
N ILE A 120 27.76 36.34 9.86
CA ILE A 120 26.79 37.41 10.19
C ILE A 120 27.16 38.06 11.54
N SER A 121 27.49 37.25 12.54
CA SER A 121 27.83 37.74 13.89
C SER A 121 29.08 38.63 13.87
N LYS A 122 30.10 38.26 13.08
CA LYS A 122 31.33 39.08 12.90
C LYS A 122 31.06 40.41 12.22
N ILE A 123 30.16 40.45 11.24
CA ILE A 123 29.73 41.70 10.59
C ILE A 123 28.97 42.59 11.57
N SER A 124 28.07 42.02 12.38
CA SER A 124 27.31 42.76 13.39
C SER A 124 28.15 43.22 14.59
N GLY A 125 29.19 42.49 14.99
CA GLY A 125 30.07 42.85 16.11
C GLY A 125 31.16 43.87 15.78
N GLY A 126 31.46 44.07 14.48
CA GLY A 126 32.47 45.02 14.00
C GLY A 126 31.96 46.44 13.73
N LEU A 127 30.65 46.70 13.82
CA LEU A 127 30.06 48.01 13.54
C LEU A 127 29.95 48.87 14.80
N TYR A 128 31.03 49.56 15.14
CA TYR A 128 30.90 50.94 15.61
C TYR A 128 30.65 51.80 14.35
N THR A 129 29.41 51.82 13.85
CA THR A 129 29.03 52.76 12.78
C THR A 129 28.75 54.13 13.38
N PRO A 130 29.43 55.20 12.92
CA PRO A 130 28.78 56.50 12.87
C PRO A 130 27.55 56.35 11.96
N ASP A 131 26.47 57.03 12.32
CA ASP A 131 25.18 57.06 11.61
C ASP A 131 25.35 56.98 10.08
N PRO A 132 24.76 55.96 9.39
CA PRO A 132 24.97 55.77 7.97
C PRO A 132 24.35 56.95 7.21
N GLY A 133 25.20 57.70 6.50
CA GLY A 133 24.74 58.79 5.65
C GLY A 133 23.76 58.29 4.58
N PRO A 134 22.87 59.15 4.07
CA PRO A 134 21.76 58.78 3.17
C PRO A 134 22.16 57.95 1.95
N ALA A 135 23.36 58.17 1.39
CA ALA A 135 23.87 57.40 0.25
C ALA A 135 24.13 55.92 0.55
N GLN A 136 24.43 55.57 1.80
CA GLN A 136 24.70 54.19 2.22
C GLN A 136 23.39 53.41 2.41
N ILE A 137 22.33 54.09 2.84
CA ILE A 137 20.97 53.56 2.94
C ILE A 137 20.43 53.26 1.54
N ASP A 138 20.62 54.17 0.59
CA ASP A 138 20.19 53.98 -0.81
C ASP A 138 20.90 52.78 -1.46
N MET A 139 22.20 52.61 -1.20
CA MET A 139 22.96 51.46 -1.70
C MET A 139 22.47 50.13 -1.09
N GLN A 140 22.22 50.08 0.22
CA GLN A 140 21.70 48.88 0.88
C GLN A 140 20.30 48.51 0.40
N ASN A 141 19.42 49.51 0.20
CA ASN A 141 18.09 49.30 -0.34
C ASN A 141 18.13 48.78 -1.79
N SER A 142 19.08 49.27 -2.61
CA SER A 142 19.26 48.78 -3.97
C SER A 142 19.72 47.32 -4.00
N ILE A 143 20.67 46.93 -3.15
CA ILE A 143 21.17 45.55 -3.07
C ILE A 143 20.06 44.61 -2.57
N LEU A 144 19.26 45.04 -1.59
CA LEU A 144 18.13 44.28 -1.09
C LEU A 144 17.04 44.09 -2.16
N ALA A 145 16.75 45.15 -2.94
CA ALA A 145 15.79 45.07 -4.04
C ALA A 145 16.26 44.11 -5.14
N GLU A 146 17.56 44.13 -5.46
CA GLU A 146 18.15 43.23 -6.46
C GLU A 146 18.16 41.77 -6.00
N ALA A 147 18.53 41.52 -4.74
CA ALA A 147 18.48 40.18 -4.15
C ALA A 147 17.04 39.63 -4.08
N THR A 148 16.07 40.50 -3.79
CA THR A 148 14.64 40.13 -3.76
C THR A 148 14.13 39.81 -5.17
N ALA A 149 14.52 40.60 -6.18
CA ALA A 149 14.16 40.35 -7.58
C ALA A 149 14.78 39.04 -8.10
N ALA A 150 16.04 38.76 -7.74
CA ALA A 150 16.72 37.51 -8.09
C ALA A 150 16.06 36.29 -7.43
N ALA A 151 15.63 36.39 -6.17
CA ALA A 151 14.91 35.34 -5.47
C ALA A 151 13.53 35.05 -6.08
N VAL A 152 12.82 36.09 -6.54
CA VAL A 152 11.54 35.93 -7.26
C VAL A 152 11.74 35.32 -8.65
N ALA A 153 12.83 35.65 -9.34
CA ALA A 153 13.14 35.09 -10.65
C ALA A 153 13.61 33.62 -10.62
N GLN A 154 14.19 33.17 -9.50
CA GLN A 154 14.64 31.79 -9.30
C GLN A 154 13.59 30.90 -8.60
N ALA A 155 12.47 31.48 -8.14
CA ALA A 155 11.36 30.71 -7.62
C ALA A 155 10.69 29.90 -8.75
N PRO A 156 10.43 28.59 -8.58
CA PRO A 156 9.65 27.82 -9.54
C PRO A 156 8.23 28.42 -9.66
N PRO A 157 7.55 28.27 -10.83
CA PRO A 157 6.25 28.89 -11.04
C PRO A 157 5.27 28.37 -9.98
N VAL A 158 4.84 29.27 -9.10
CA VAL A 158 3.66 29.05 -8.27
C VAL A 158 2.49 28.92 -9.24
N LEU A 159 1.97 27.70 -9.39
CA LEU A 159 0.68 27.50 -10.02
C LEU A 159 -0.30 28.41 -9.28
N HIS A 160 -0.84 29.39 -9.99
CA HIS A 160 -2.01 30.14 -9.57
C HIS A 160 -3.18 29.15 -9.45
N GLU A 161 -3.27 28.46 -8.31
CA GLU A 161 -4.56 28.00 -7.83
C GLU A 161 -5.33 29.23 -7.39
N GLN A 162 -6.20 29.64 -8.32
CA GLN A 162 -7.40 30.42 -8.13
C GLN A 162 -7.87 30.36 -6.68
N ARG A 163 -7.66 31.49 -5.99
CA ARG A 163 -8.37 31.84 -4.77
C ARG A 163 -9.86 31.80 -5.12
N ALA A 164 -10.53 30.70 -4.76
CA ALA A 164 -11.97 30.58 -4.87
C ALA A 164 -12.59 31.78 -4.12
N ALA A 165 -13.26 32.63 -4.88
CA ALA A 165 -14.14 33.64 -4.34
C ALA A 165 -15.24 32.91 -3.57
N VAL A 166 -15.24 33.10 -2.25
CA VAL A 166 -16.36 32.75 -1.39
C VAL A 166 -17.54 33.63 -1.81
N GLU A 167 -18.53 33.05 -2.47
CA GLU A 167 -19.89 33.59 -2.54
C GLU A 167 -20.72 32.97 -1.41
N PRO A 168 -21.40 33.76 -0.56
CA PRO A 168 -22.34 33.22 0.42
C PRO A 168 -23.77 33.38 -0.09
N LYS A 169 -24.53 32.28 -0.22
CA LYS A 169 -25.97 32.30 0.12
C LYS A 169 -26.59 30.92 0.30
N ALA A 170 -27.39 30.87 1.38
CA ALA A 170 -28.19 29.78 1.91
C ALA A 170 -29.12 29.06 0.89
N ALA A 171 -29.27 27.75 1.07
CA ALA A 171 -30.56 27.13 1.43
C ALA A 171 -30.37 25.63 1.73
N ASP A 172 -31.00 25.18 2.82
CA ASP A 172 -31.30 23.81 3.17
C ASP A 172 -31.81 22.97 1.98
N ALA A 173 -31.40 21.70 1.92
CA ALA A 173 -32.30 20.58 2.18
C ALA A 173 -31.66 19.24 1.77
N SER A 174 -31.63 18.33 2.75
CA SER A 174 -31.93 16.90 2.60
C SER A 174 -31.01 16.05 1.71
N ILE A 175 -30.30 15.10 2.32
CA ILE A 175 -30.53 13.64 2.17
C ILE A 175 -29.63 12.96 3.20
N GLU A 176 -30.15 12.88 4.42
CA GLU A 176 -29.76 11.91 5.43
C GLU A 176 -30.91 10.89 5.46
N ALA A 177 -30.87 9.88 4.58
CA ALA A 177 -31.75 8.71 4.60
C ALA A 177 -31.40 7.73 3.47
N LYS A 178 -30.30 6.99 3.60
CA LYS A 178 -30.17 5.67 2.96
C LYS A 178 -29.06 4.83 3.58
N ALA A 179 -29.13 4.69 4.91
CA ALA A 179 -28.35 3.71 5.65
C ALA A 179 -29.28 3.09 6.71
N GLU A 180 -30.36 2.44 6.28
CA GLU A 180 -31.17 1.49 7.08
C GLU A 180 -32.28 0.92 6.17
N ALA A 181 -31.93 -0.04 5.32
CA ALA A 181 -32.87 -0.98 4.69
C ALA A 181 -32.10 -2.05 3.88
N GLU A 182 -31.27 -2.84 4.55
CA GLU A 182 -30.98 -4.22 4.06
C GLU A 182 -30.56 -5.13 5.22
N LEU A 183 -31.31 -5.02 6.33
CA LEU A 183 -31.33 -5.99 7.42
C LEU A 183 -32.79 -6.13 7.89
N ALA A 184 -33.61 -6.68 7.00
CA ALA A 184 -34.93 -7.22 7.26
C ALA A 184 -35.17 -8.40 6.33
#